data_AF-A0A537FAR9-F1
#
_entry.id   AF-A0A537FAR9-F1
#
_cell.length_a   1.000
_cell.length_b   1.000
_cell.length_c   1.000
_cell.angle_alpha   90.00
_cell.angle_beta   90.00
_cell.angle_gamma   90.00
#
_symmetry.space_group_name_H-M   'P 1'
#
loop_
_entity.id
_entity.type
_entity.pdbx_description
1 polymer ?
#
loop_
_entity_poly.entity_id
_entity_poly.type
_entity_poly.pdbx_seq_one_letter_code
_entity_poly.pdbx_strand_id
1 'polypeptide(L)'
;MQQVQRQRRNRTIASITVAVVLVAVIVTAAAFLAPKSSLVTLPGYLDQCASSASYHAHVHLAISVSGSAVTVDAGIGLQGGCNRPLHTHATDGVIHVEPNENRDYTLGDFLLIWGNWKNDPQYTILNSTQVFNNPHGTVKMTVNGNPFSGDMKSYQLPKIAGDPAEPCSANSTGGSPCVRTDVVITETP
;
A
#
# COMPACT_ATOMS: atom_id res chain seq x y z
N MET A 1 -37.78 55.60 19.72
CA MET A 1 -37.27 54.97 18.47
C MET A 1 -35.82 54.47 18.58
N GLN A 2 -34.87 55.26 19.11
CA GLN A 2 -33.44 54.86 19.20
C GLN A 2 -33.15 53.58 20.03
N GLN A 3 -33.85 53.36 21.15
CA GLN A 3 -33.71 52.17 22.00
C GLN A 3 -34.07 50.86 21.25
N VAL A 4 -35.14 50.88 20.47
CA VAL A 4 -35.62 49.73 19.67
C VAL A 4 -34.62 49.38 18.56
N GLN A 5 -34.03 50.38 17.90
CA GLN A 5 -33.00 50.17 16.86
C GLN A 5 -31.72 49.54 17.45
N ARG A 6 -31.28 49.99 18.63
CA ARG A 6 -30.11 49.42 19.33
C ARG A 6 -30.35 47.96 19.73
N GLN A 7 -31.56 47.64 20.21
CA GLN A 7 -31.92 46.28 20.60
C GLN A 7 -32.02 45.32 19.41
N ARG A 8 -32.56 45.79 18.27
CA ARG A 8 -32.55 45.05 16.99
C ARG A 8 -31.11 44.80 16.51
N ARG A 9 -30.27 45.83 16.49
CA ARG A 9 -28.85 45.71 16.10
C ARG A 9 -28.08 44.71 16.97
N ASN A 10 -28.27 44.75 18.30
CA ASN A 10 -27.60 43.81 19.21
C ASN A 10 -28.07 42.37 19.01
N ARG A 11 -29.38 42.14 18.74
CA ARG A 11 -29.89 40.82 18.37
C ARG A 11 -29.28 40.33 17.06
N THR A 12 -29.22 41.19 16.04
CA THR A 12 -28.59 40.86 14.76
C THR A 12 -27.10 40.50 14.93
N ILE A 13 -26.34 41.28 15.70
CA ILE A 13 -24.92 41.00 15.98
C ILE A 13 -24.76 39.66 16.73
N ALA A 14 -25.59 39.41 17.75
CA ALA A 14 -25.57 38.15 18.49
C ALA A 14 -25.90 36.95 17.57
N SER A 15 -26.93 37.07 16.72
CA SER A 15 -27.28 36.04 15.74
C SER A 15 -26.17 35.76 14.74
N ILE A 16 -25.52 36.80 14.21
CA ILE A 16 -24.37 36.64 13.29
C ILE A 16 -23.20 35.98 14.01
N THR A 17 -22.90 36.40 15.23
CA THR A 17 -21.79 35.82 16.02
C THR A 17 -22.02 34.33 16.29
N VAL A 18 -23.24 33.95 16.70
CA VAL A 18 -23.61 32.54 16.91
C VAL A 18 -23.50 31.75 15.61
N ALA A 19 -23.97 32.30 14.49
CA ALA A 19 -23.87 31.64 13.18
C ALA A 19 -22.42 31.42 12.76
N VAL A 20 -21.54 32.42 12.93
CA VAL A 20 -20.11 32.31 12.60
C VAL A 20 -19.42 31.26 13.48
N VAL A 21 -19.71 31.26 14.79
CA VAL A 21 -19.15 30.26 15.71
C VAL A 21 -19.62 28.85 15.35
N LEU A 22 -20.91 28.67 15.04
CA LEU A 22 -21.44 27.37 14.59
C LEU A 22 -20.78 26.88 13.31
N VAL A 23 -20.61 27.76 12.30
CA VAL A 23 -19.91 27.40 11.06
C VAL A 23 -18.46 27.00 11.36
N ALA A 24 -17.74 27.74 12.21
CA ALA A 24 -16.38 27.40 12.58
C ALA A 24 -16.29 26.04 13.31
N VAL A 25 -17.22 25.74 14.21
CA VAL A 25 -17.31 24.45 14.90
C VAL A 25 -17.61 23.32 13.91
N ILE A 26 -18.53 23.52 12.97
CA ILE A 26 -18.86 22.51 11.95
C ILE A 26 -17.67 22.26 11.04
N VAL A 27 -16.99 23.30 10.57
CA VAL A 27 -15.81 23.18 9.69
C VAL A 27 -14.66 22.48 10.42
N THR A 28 -14.40 22.83 11.67
CA THR A 28 -13.37 22.15 12.48
C THR A 28 -13.73 20.69 12.74
N ALA A 29 -14.96 20.40 13.17
CA ALA A 29 -15.41 19.02 13.34
C ALA A 29 -15.31 18.21 12.05
N ALA A 30 -15.71 18.77 10.91
CA ALA A 30 -15.60 18.11 9.62
C ALA A 30 -14.14 17.84 9.23
N ALA A 31 -13.21 18.77 9.47
CA ALA A 31 -11.79 18.57 9.22
C ALA A 31 -11.15 17.51 10.13
N PHE A 32 -11.61 17.43 11.39
CA PHE A 32 -11.15 16.39 12.33
C PHE A 32 -11.74 15.01 12.04
N LEU A 33 -12.95 14.94 11.47
CA LEU A 33 -13.64 13.70 11.14
C LEU A 33 -13.37 13.20 9.71
N ALA A 34 -12.81 14.04 8.85
CA ALA A 34 -12.44 13.64 7.49
C ALA A 34 -11.36 12.53 7.55
N PRO A 35 -11.54 11.42 6.81
CA PRO A 35 -10.51 10.39 6.73
C PRO A 35 -9.23 10.99 6.16
N LYS A 36 -8.11 10.80 6.87
CA LYS A 36 -6.80 11.22 6.36
C LYS A 36 -6.43 10.31 5.20
N SER A 37 -6.41 10.87 3.99
CA SER A 37 -5.88 10.19 2.83
C SER A 37 -4.39 9.91 3.03
N SER A 38 -3.95 8.75 2.55
CA SER A 38 -2.52 8.42 2.51
C SER A 38 -1.76 9.39 1.61
N LEU A 39 -0.50 9.66 1.94
CA LEU A 39 0.47 10.41 1.15
C LEU A 39 0.83 9.72 -0.18
N VAL A 40 0.59 8.41 -0.27
CA VAL A 40 0.69 7.63 -1.51
C VAL A 40 -0.71 7.35 -2.02
N THR A 41 -1.05 7.90 -3.18
CA THR A 41 -2.30 7.61 -3.89
C THR A 41 -2.17 6.31 -4.67
N LEU A 42 -3.10 5.39 -4.47
CA LEU A 42 -3.15 4.15 -5.22
C LEU A 42 -3.97 4.34 -6.52
N PRO A 43 -3.54 3.75 -7.64
CA PRO A 43 -4.41 3.61 -8.80
C PRO A 43 -5.60 2.71 -8.46
N GLY A 44 -6.76 2.92 -9.10
CA GLY A 44 -8.01 2.23 -8.74
C GLY A 44 -7.93 0.70 -8.80
N TYR A 45 -7.09 0.13 -9.67
CA TYR A 45 -6.91 -1.32 -9.73
C TYR A 45 -6.13 -1.92 -8.53
N LEU A 46 -5.44 -1.07 -7.74
CA LEU A 46 -4.81 -1.43 -6.45
C LEU A 46 -5.67 -1.01 -5.25
N ASP A 47 -6.53 -0.01 -5.41
CA ASP A 47 -7.42 0.48 -4.35
C ASP A 47 -8.80 -0.16 -4.42
N GLN A 48 -8.83 -1.49 -4.44
CA GLN A 48 -10.06 -2.27 -4.45
C GLN A 48 -9.94 -3.48 -3.53
N CYS A 49 -11.06 -3.92 -2.96
CA CYS A 49 -11.10 -5.15 -2.17
C CYS A 49 -11.19 -6.36 -3.08
N ALA A 50 -10.18 -7.22 -3.02
CA ALA A 50 -10.27 -8.58 -3.52
C ALA A 50 -11.38 -9.31 -2.76
N SER A 51 -12.36 -9.81 -3.51
CA SER A 51 -13.52 -10.57 -3.00
C SER A 51 -13.55 -12.00 -3.55
N SER A 52 -12.95 -12.19 -4.73
CA SER A 52 -12.68 -13.49 -5.33
C SER A 52 -11.40 -13.38 -6.14
N ALA A 53 -10.42 -14.26 -5.90
CA ALA A 53 -9.15 -14.24 -6.60
C ALA A 53 -9.31 -14.84 -8.02
N SER A 54 -9.17 -14.02 -9.07
CA SER A 54 -9.11 -14.45 -10.48
C SER A 54 -7.96 -15.44 -10.72
N TYR A 55 -6.88 -15.28 -9.95
CA TYR A 55 -5.81 -16.24 -9.76
C TYR A 55 -5.20 -15.99 -8.38
N HIS A 56 -4.46 -16.97 -7.87
CA HIS A 56 -3.94 -16.96 -6.52
C HIS A 56 -2.49 -17.43 -6.54
N ALA A 57 -1.57 -16.56 -6.13
CA ALA A 57 -0.14 -16.87 -6.05
C ALA A 57 0.50 -16.30 -4.79
N HIS A 58 1.58 -16.95 -4.35
CA HIS A 58 2.39 -16.54 -3.20
C HIS A 58 3.83 -16.30 -3.66
N VAL A 59 4.34 -15.10 -3.43
CA VAL A 59 5.71 -14.70 -3.80
C VAL A 59 6.44 -14.25 -2.55
N HIS A 60 7.60 -14.82 -2.28
CA HIS A 60 8.41 -14.40 -1.14
C HIS A 60 9.31 -13.21 -1.51
N LEU A 61 9.32 -12.20 -0.65
CA LEU A 61 10.15 -11.01 -0.74
C LEU A 61 11.07 -10.90 0.48
N ALA A 62 12.38 -10.87 0.22
CA ALA A 62 13.38 -10.52 1.21
C ALA A 62 14.12 -9.25 0.78
N ILE A 63 14.33 -8.34 1.73
CA ILE A 63 15.04 -7.08 1.51
C ILE A 63 16.15 -6.98 2.56
N SER A 64 17.35 -6.58 2.13
CA SER A 64 18.46 -6.22 3.02
C SER A 64 19.01 -4.87 2.62
N VAL A 65 19.18 -3.99 3.60
CA VAL A 65 19.73 -2.64 3.45
C VAL A 65 20.95 -2.53 4.35
N SER A 66 22.11 -2.21 3.76
CA SER A 66 23.39 -2.08 4.47
C SER A 66 23.70 -3.30 5.36
N GLY A 67 23.44 -4.51 4.83
CA GLY A 67 23.63 -5.79 5.52
C GLY A 67 22.60 -6.13 6.60
N SER A 68 21.61 -5.27 6.86
CA SER A 68 20.53 -5.53 7.80
C SER A 68 19.25 -5.92 7.07
N ALA A 69 18.61 -7.01 7.52
CA ALA A 69 17.32 -7.43 6.97
C ALA A 69 16.23 -6.40 7.28
N VAL A 70 15.44 -6.05 6.27
CA VAL A 70 14.23 -5.23 6.43
C VAL A 70 13.04 -6.17 6.51
N THR A 71 12.27 -6.06 7.59
CA THR A 71 11.04 -6.83 7.78
C THR A 71 9.97 -6.36 6.80
N VAL A 72 9.40 -7.29 6.03
CA VAL A 72 8.13 -7.06 5.34
C VAL A 72 7.03 -7.15 6.39
N ASP A 73 6.31 -6.05 6.61
CA ASP A 73 5.29 -5.99 7.66
C ASP A 73 4.12 -6.95 7.39
N ALA A 74 3.51 -7.45 8.47
CA ALA A 74 2.21 -8.11 8.38
C ALA A 74 1.10 -7.10 8.12
N GLY A 75 0.09 -7.50 7.34
CA GLY A 75 -1.11 -6.69 7.11
C GLY A 75 -0.93 -5.57 6.08
N ILE A 76 0.15 -5.56 5.32
CA ILE A 76 0.31 -4.66 4.18
C ILE A 76 -0.86 -4.92 3.23
N GLY A 77 -1.54 -3.86 2.80
CA GLY A 77 -2.69 -3.97 1.89
C GLY A 77 -3.98 -4.49 2.55
N LEU A 78 -3.99 -4.72 3.87
CA LEU A 78 -5.20 -5.08 4.62
C LEU A 78 -5.81 -3.84 5.30
N GLN A 79 -7.09 -3.57 5.06
CA GLN A 79 -7.79 -2.45 5.69
C GLN A 79 -9.26 -2.80 6.00
N GLY A 80 -9.61 -2.97 7.28
CA GLY A 80 -11.01 -3.10 7.70
C GLY A 80 -11.75 -4.30 7.07
N GLY A 81 -11.06 -5.43 6.88
CA GLY A 81 -11.60 -6.63 6.22
C GLY A 81 -11.51 -6.60 4.69
N CYS A 82 -10.95 -5.53 4.12
CA CYS A 82 -10.61 -5.44 2.72
C CYS A 82 -9.17 -5.95 2.51
N ASN A 83 -9.02 -6.99 1.68
CA ASN A 83 -7.71 -7.40 1.18
C ASN A 83 -7.49 -6.72 -0.16
N ARG A 84 -6.44 -5.91 -0.31
CA ARG A 84 -6.06 -5.39 -1.63
C ARG A 84 -5.53 -6.53 -2.51
N PRO A 85 -5.46 -6.35 -3.85
CA PRO A 85 -5.01 -7.40 -4.77
C PRO A 85 -3.62 -7.96 -4.44
N LEU A 86 -2.76 -7.13 -3.84
CA LEU A 86 -1.49 -7.53 -3.27
C LEU A 86 -1.51 -7.23 -1.76
N HIS A 87 -1.19 -8.22 -0.94
CA HIS A 87 -1.19 -8.05 0.52
C HIS A 87 -0.30 -9.06 1.23
N THR A 88 -0.12 -8.88 2.54
CA THR A 88 0.60 -9.82 3.41
C THR A 88 -0.25 -10.19 4.62
N HIS A 89 -0.17 -11.44 5.06
CA HIS A 89 -0.83 -11.89 6.29
C HIS A 89 0.10 -11.90 7.51
N ALA A 90 1.40 -12.11 7.30
CA ALA A 90 2.40 -12.24 8.34
C ALA A 90 3.70 -11.49 8.01
N THR A 91 4.68 -11.57 8.91
CA THR A 91 6.02 -10.97 8.74
C THR A 91 7.02 -11.93 8.09
N ASP A 92 6.55 -12.93 7.36
CA ASP A 92 7.34 -13.97 6.70
C ASP A 92 7.83 -13.56 5.30
N GLY A 93 7.42 -12.38 4.81
CA GLY A 93 7.80 -11.88 3.49
C GLY A 93 6.92 -12.41 2.36
N VAL A 94 5.85 -13.16 2.65
CA VAL A 94 4.96 -13.69 1.61
C VAL A 94 3.98 -12.61 1.13
N ILE A 95 4.10 -12.27 -0.15
CA ILE A 95 3.14 -11.46 -0.89
C ILE A 95 2.08 -12.38 -1.48
N HIS A 96 0.83 -12.17 -1.05
CA HIS A 96 -0.36 -12.75 -1.66
C HIS A 96 -0.74 -11.95 -2.89
N VAL A 97 -0.93 -12.63 -4.02
CA VAL A 97 -1.43 -12.06 -5.27
C VAL A 97 -2.79 -12.67 -5.54
N GLU A 98 -3.84 -11.95 -5.18
CA GLU A 98 -5.23 -12.43 -5.16
C GLU A 98 -6.18 -11.40 -5.79
N PRO A 99 -5.96 -10.97 -7.05
CA PRO A 99 -6.73 -9.89 -7.65
C PRO A 99 -8.14 -10.33 -8.06
N ASN A 100 -9.09 -9.40 -8.07
CA ASN A 100 -10.40 -9.63 -8.70
C ASN A 100 -10.32 -9.82 -10.21
N GLU A 101 -9.29 -9.25 -10.86
CA GLU A 101 -9.11 -9.23 -12.30
C GLU A 101 -7.87 -10.02 -12.72
N ASN A 102 -7.90 -10.66 -13.89
CA ASN A 102 -6.73 -11.27 -14.49
C ASN A 102 -5.79 -10.21 -15.10
N ARG A 103 -5.09 -9.49 -14.22
CA ARG A 103 -4.09 -8.46 -14.55
C ARG A 103 -2.70 -8.91 -14.14
N ASP A 104 -1.68 -8.42 -14.84
CA ASP A 104 -0.29 -8.56 -14.41
C ASP A 104 0.02 -7.48 -13.38
N TYR A 105 0.43 -7.90 -12.18
CA TYR A 105 0.87 -7.03 -11.10
C TYR A 105 2.39 -7.08 -11.00
N THR A 106 2.97 -6.00 -10.48
CA THR A 106 4.42 -5.84 -10.38
C THR A 106 4.89 -5.68 -8.95
N LEU A 107 6.20 -5.83 -8.72
CA LEU A 107 6.82 -5.45 -7.45
C LEU A 107 6.57 -3.97 -7.13
N GLY A 108 6.59 -3.08 -8.14
CA GLY A 108 6.26 -1.67 -7.98
C GLY A 108 4.85 -1.43 -7.45
N ASP A 109 3.87 -2.23 -7.89
CA ASP A 109 2.50 -2.17 -7.38
C ASP A 109 2.42 -2.54 -5.91
N PHE A 110 3.17 -3.56 -5.49
CA PHE A 110 3.25 -3.93 -4.07
C PHE A 110 3.89 -2.81 -3.25
N LEU A 111 4.96 -2.18 -3.75
CA LEU A 111 5.61 -1.05 -3.08
C LEU A 111 4.70 0.19 -2.96
N LEU A 112 3.82 0.43 -3.94
CA LEU A 112 2.78 1.46 -3.84
C LEU A 112 1.80 1.14 -2.71
N ILE A 113 1.33 -0.11 -2.62
CA ILE A 113 0.45 -0.56 -1.53
C ILE A 113 1.15 -0.45 -0.18
N TRP A 114 2.43 -0.81 -0.09
CA TRP A 114 3.20 -0.69 1.14
C TRP A 114 3.38 0.75 1.58
N GLY A 115 3.78 1.65 0.66
CA GLY A 115 3.87 3.09 0.95
C GLY A 115 2.53 3.71 1.31
N ASN A 116 1.44 3.27 0.70
CA ASN A 116 0.09 3.70 1.08
C ASN A 116 -0.27 3.25 2.50
N TRP A 117 0.01 2.00 2.83
CA TRP A 117 -0.27 1.43 4.14
C TRP A 117 0.57 2.07 5.25
N LYS A 118 1.86 2.32 5.00
CA LYS A 118 2.74 3.08 5.92
C LYS A 118 2.40 4.56 5.98
N ASN A 119 1.60 5.06 5.04
CA ASN A 119 1.42 6.49 4.80
C ASN A 119 2.78 7.21 4.61
N ASP A 120 3.70 6.58 3.87
CA ASP A 120 5.06 7.06 3.65
C ASP A 120 5.52 6.77 2.21
N PRO A 121 5.67 7.81 1.36
CA PRO A 121 6.10 7.62 -0.02
C PRO A 121 7.52 7.07 -0.16
N GLN A 122 8.37 7.12 0.87
CA GLN A 122 9.72 6.52 0.81
C GLN A 122 9.66 5.02 0.51
N TYR A 123 8.64 4.32 1.00
CA TYR A 123 8.47 2.88 0.77
C TYR A 123 8.15 2.52 -0.70
N THR A 124 7.86 3.52 -1.55
CA THR A 124 7.65 3.33 -3.00
C THR A 124 8.95 3.35 -3.81
N ILE A 125 10.07 3.72 -3.17
CA ILE A 125 11.34 3.96 -3.84
C ILE A 125 12.15 2.67 -3.91
N LEU A 126 12.34 2.19 -5.13
CA LEU A 126 13.25 1.11 -5.48
C LEU A 126 13.85 1.40 -6.86
N ASN A 127 15.17 1.44 -6.94
CA ASN A 127 15.95 1.53 -8.17
C ASN A 127 17.37 0.99 -7.93
N SER A 128 18.24 1.05 -8.93
CA SER A 128 19.62 0.53 -8.85
C SER A 128 20.53 1.22 -7.81
N THR A 129 20.10 2.34 -7.23
CA THR A 129 20.90 3.18 -6.32
C THR A 129 20.22 3.48 -4.98
N GLN A 130 18.99 3.02 -4.77
CA GLN A 130 18.20 3.35 -3.60
C GLN A 130 17.12 2.31 -3.32
N VAL A 131 17.03 1.92 -2.05
CA VAL A 131 15.90 1.19 -1.45
C VAL A 131 15.36 2.07 -0.33
N PHE A 132 14.07 2.38 -0.37
CA PHE A 132 13.40 3.19 0.64
C PHE A 132 14.11 4.52 0.91
N ASN A 133 14.39 4.82 2.18
CA ASN A 133 15.06 6.04 2.64
C ASN A 133 16.59 5.91 2.69
N ASN A 134 17.19 4.87 2.10
CA ASN A 134 18.64 4.70 2.03
C ASN A 134 19.17 5.01 0.62
N PRO A 135 19.35 6.28 0.26
CA PRO A 135 20.06 6.64 -0.97
C PRO A 135 21.54 6.26 -0.82
N HIS A 136 22.22 5.98 -1.94
CA HIS A 136 23.68 5.84 -2.09
C HIS A 136 24.28 4.43 -2.14
N GLY A 137 23.47 3.37 -2.02
CA GLY A 137 23.95 2.00 -2.18
C GLY A 137 23.74 1.43 -3.57
N THR A 138 24.58 0.49 -4.01
CA THR A 138 24.29 -0.32 -5.19
C THR A 138 23.21 -1.35 -4.83
N VAL A 139 22.05 -1.25 -5.48
CA VAL A 139 20.94 -2.17 -5.28
C VAL A 139 21.00 -3.26 -6.34
N LYS A 140 20.88 -4.51 -5.90
CA LYS A 140 20.74 -5.68 -6.76
C LYS A 140 19.46 -6.42 -6.41
N MET A 141 18.84 -7.01 -7.42
CA MET A 141 17.73 -7.91 -7.23
C MET A 141 18.07 -9.27 -7.85
N THR A 142 17.69 -10.34 -7.17
CA THR A 142 17.69 -11.69 -7.74
C THR A 142 16.29 -12.27 -7.68
N VAL A 143 15.98 -13.11 -8.65
CA VAL A 143 14.75 -13.91 -8.70
C VAL A 143 15.16 -15.36 -8.74
N ASN A 144 14.80 -16.13 -7.72
CA ASN A 144 15.20 -17.53 -7.56
C ASN A 144 16.73 -17.71 -7.64
N GLY A 145 17.48 -16.77 -7.05
CA GLY A 145 18.95 -16.75 -7.05
C GLY A 145 19.60 -16.23 -8.34
N ASN A 146 18.84 -16.00 -9.42
CA ASN A 146 19.37 -15.47 -10.67
C ASN A 146 19.31 -13.93 -10.67
N PRO A 147 20.37 -13.22 -11.10
CA PRO A 147 20.36 -11.76 -11.19
C PRO A 147 19.25 -11.24 -12.10
N PHE A 148 18.54 -10.21 -11.64
CA PHE A 148 17.57 -9.46 -12.44
C PHE A 148 18.17 -8.13 -12.89
N SER A 149 18.14 -7.87 -14.20
CA SER A 149 18.78 -6.71 -14.83
C SER A 149 17.81 -5.65 -15.36
N GLY A 150 16.50 -5.86 -15.25
CA GLY A 150 15.49 -4.88 -15.66
C GLY A 150 15.24 -3.80 -14.60
N ASP A 151 14.28 -2.91 -14.87
CA ASP A 151 13.74 -2.04 -13.81
C ASP A 151 13.07 -2.92 -12.75
N MET A 152 13.62 -2.92 -11.54
CA MET A 152 13.16 -3.77 -10.43
C MET A 152 11.68 -3.57 -10.13
N LYS A 153 11.16 -2.35 -10.25
CA LYS A 153 9.73 -2.07 -10.02
C LYS A 153 8.84 -2.67 -11.10
N SER A 154 9.36 -2.90 -12.30
CA SER A 154 8.62 -3.51 -13.41
C SER A 154 8.59 -5.03 -13.36
N TYR A 155 9.29 -5.67 -12.41
CA TYR A 155 9.24 -7.12 -12.26
C TYR A 155 7.80 -7.59 -12.04
N GLN A 156 7.28 -8.36 -12.98
CA GLN A 156 5.93 -8.92 -12.92
C GLN A 156 5.91 -10.09 -11.95
N LEU A 157 5.01 -10.04 -10.99
CA LEU A 157 4.77 -11.12 -10.05
C LEU A 157 4.09 -12.27 -10.79
N PRO A 158 4.58 -13.51 -10.66
CA PRO A 158 4.00 -14.66 -11.34
C PRO A 158 2.58 -14.96 -10.87
N LYS A 159 1.73 -15.40 -11.81
CA LYS A 159 0.35 -15.83 -11.53
C LYS A 159 0.23 -17.25 -10.98
N ILE A 160 1.32 -18.01 -11.03
CA ILE A 160 1.42 -19.39 -10.57
C ILE A 160 2.71 -19.51 -9.76
N ALA A 161 2.64 -19.16 -8.48
CA ALA A 161 3.76 -19.28 -7.54
C ALA A 161 3.26 -19.72 -6.16
N GLY A 162 4.14 -20.38 -5.42
CA GLY A 162 3.91 -20.83 -4.06
C GLY A 162 5.15 -20.64 -3.20
N ASP A 163 4.95 -20.44 -1.90
CA ASP A 163 6.01 -20.33 -0.91
C ASP A 163 5.98 -21.55 0.04
N PRO A 164 7.09 -21.97 0.67
CA PRO A 164 7.05 -23.03 1.67
C PRO A 164 6.13 -22.73 2.87
N ALA A 165 5.96 -21.46 3.26
CA ALA A 165 5.03 -21.06 4.32
C ALA A 165 3.57 -21.11 3.83
N GLU A 166 3.33 -20.70 2.59
CA GLU A 166 2.01 -20.69 1.95
C GLU A 166 2.08 -21.45 0.61
N PRO A 167 1.87 -22.78 0.63
CA PRO A 167 1.95 -23.58 -0.57
C PRO A 167 0.77 -23.25 -1.49
N CYS A 168 1.03 -23.27 -2.78
CA CYS A 168 -0.02 -23.21 -3.79
C CYS A 168 -1.04 -24.34 -3.62
N SER A 169 -2.33 -24.00 -3.74
CA SER A 169 -3.40 -25.01 -3.84
C SER A 169 -3.36 -25.66 -5.23
N ALA A 170 -2.50 -26.67 -5.39
CA ALA A 170 -2.49 -27.52 -6.58
C ALA A 170 -3.78 -28.35 -6.65
N ASN A 171 -4.87 -27.78 -7.17
CA ASN A 171 -6.03 -28.59 -7.53
C ASN A 171 -6.77 -28.01 -8.74
N SER A 172 -6.19 -28.20 -9.93
CA SER A 172 -6.96 -28.30 -11.17
C SER A 172 -6.12 -29.05 -12.19
N THR A 173 -6.53 -30.29 -12.45
CA THR A 173 -6.11 -31.17 -13.54
C THR A 173 -5.72 -30.40 -14.81
N GLY A 174 -4.41 -30.32 -15.12
CA GLY A 174 -3.89 -29.88 -16.42
C GLY A 174 -3.06 -28.59 -16.48
N GLY A 175 -2.78 -27.90 -15.37
CA GLY A 175 -2.00 -26.64 -15.36
C GLY A 175 -0.56 -26.79 -14.83
N SER A 176 0.37 -25.98 -15.35
CA SER A 176 1.81 -25.97 -15.03
C SER A 176 2.14 -26.08 -13.53
N PRO A 177 3.26 -26.72 -13.16
CA PRO A 177 3.65 -26.86 -11.76
C PRO A 177 3.90 -25.50 -11.14
N CYS A 178 3.47 -25.38 -9.89
CA CYS A 178 3.75 -24.25 -9.03
C CYS A 178 5.26 -24.04 -8.87
N VAL A 179 5.71 -22.80 -9.10
CA VAL A 179 7.13 -22.46 -9.07
C VAL A 179 7.39 -21.60 -7.84
N ARG A 180 8.34 -22.03 -7.00
CA ARG A 180 8.84 -21.19 -5.90
C ARG A 180 9.37 -19.88 -6.49
N THR A 181 8.93 -18.76 -5.94
CA THR A 181 9.38 -17.44 -6.38
C THR A 181 9.93 -16.67 -5.20
N ASP A 182 11.25 -16.56 -5.16
CA ASP A 182 12.00 -15.79 -4.18
C ASP A 182 12.58 -14.53 -4.83
N VAL A 183 12.06 -13.38 -4.45
CA VAL A 183 12.60 -12.06 -4.81
C VAL A 183 13.50 -11.60 -3.67
N VAL A 184 14.79 -11.43 -3.94
CA VAL A 184 15.76 -10.95 -2.96
C VAL A 184 16.35 -9.64 -3.45
N ILE A 185 16.22 -8.60 -2.64
CA ILE A 185 16.76 -7.26 -2.90
C ILE A 185 17.85 -6.99 -1.86
N THR A 186 19.03 -6.65 -2.35
CA THR A 186 20.17 -6.31 -1.49
C THR A 186 20.73 -4.98 -1.93
N GLU A 187 20.79 -4.05 -0.99
CA GLU A 187 21.57 -2.81 -1.11
C GLU A 187 22.92 -3.02 -0.42
N THR A 188 23.99 -2.69 -1.13
CA THR A 188 25.36 -2.68 -0.61
C THR A 188 25.96 -1.28 -0.74
N PRO A 189 26.68 -0.77 0.28
CA PRO A 189 27.35 0.53 0.24
C PRO A 189 28.31 0.69 -0.95
#